data_AF-A0A1F5YWB2-F1
#
_entry.id   AF-A0A1F5YWB2-F1
#
_cell.length_a   1.000
_cell.length_b   1.000
_cell.length_c   1.000
_cell.angle_alpha   90.00
_cell.angle_beta   90.00
_cell.angle_gamma   90.00
#
_symmetry.space_group_name_H-M   'P 1'
#
loop_
_entity.id
_entity.type
_entity.pdbx_description
1 polymer ?
#
loop_
_entity_poly.entity_id
_entity_poly.type
_entity_poly.pdbx_seq_one_letter_code
_entity_poly.pdbx_strand_id
1 'polypeptide(L)'
;MKTAFLFVLFVGLIIRLILVGNSGFEADISFWKSWGLAAIDHGIVWTSLNTNINYPPGFIYVLWLMAKIYSIFADPHDYYNFWQLNNFWFLLASKSIAIVFDTVIAILIYWFFSQKKKLESLGVFVAKLPPSLPLILASIFYLNPVVIIDSALWGQVESLGIFFTLAAVILLFYRRPLLATFIFAVGPMLKLQNIIFIPIYFIFLWRYFGYKTVVKGIAIFVLVFFITVLPFIFANQMNQVLFLLTVNSDYFPWLSLNAHNLWWIVANAKGMTTTDKVTVLGILNAKRVGLFLFSSSYFLACLLAYLKPTARNFLLALTFAIFSFFLFTTQSHERYSYPIVVLLLFLYPFLVNHRSTTKDKRPIAVIYFWLLYFFFTVNIFFNIHTGLILNYPNNGIGVLSAITSPTLTIANSYFSILLYFLLYPYIFSQISILILPVIIIIILSFLALSHASYFIYGKVSLTSFRPIIIRQDYASLQVNKAVESWAGWKKWSRLSNNYYYYRKGFGTHANSNLTFDINRKFSYLSTDFGVDTEAPTEASVVFQIWGDGKLLFESKKMGRFDFPGSVKVKVSGVKYLGLTVTDAGDGINSDHADWFNPVLYK
;
A
#
# COMPACT_ATOMS: atom_id res chain seq x y z
N MET A 1 13.56 -33.86 -18.37
CA MET A 1 13.11 -32.76 -17.49
C MET A 1 13.60 -31.38 -17.94
N LYS A 2 14.90 -31.17 -18.23
CA LYS A 2 15.40 -29.88 -18.72
C LYS A 2 14.76 -29.45 -20.05
N THR A 3 14.69 -30.35 -21.04
CA THR A 3 14.03 -30.09 -22.33
C THR A 3 12.56 -29.70 -22.17
N ALA A 4 11.83 -30.41 -21.29
CA ALA A 4 10.44 -30.08 -20.98
C ALA A 4 10.31 -28.69 -20.31
N PHE A 5 11.24 -28.31 -19.44
CA PHE A 5 11.25 -26.97 -18.85
C PHE A 5 11.51 -25.88 -19.88
N LEU A 6 12.48 -26.09 -20.79
CA LEU A 6 12.73 -25.17 -21.90
C LEU A 6 11.50 -25.04 -22.82
N PHE A 7 10.79 -26.13 -23.08
CA PHE A 7 9.54 -26.10 -23.83
C PHE A 7 8.46 -25.27 -23.12
N VAL A 8 8.33 -25.40 -21.79
CA VAL A 8 7.40 -24.56 -20.99
C VAL A 8 7.77 -23.08 -21.07
N LEU A 9 9.07 -22.75 -20.97
CA LEU A 9 9.54 -21.37 -21.11
C LEU A 9 9.23 -20.81 -22.50
N PHE A 10 9.45 -21.62 -23.54
CA PHE A 10 9.13 -21.26 -24.93
C PHE A 10 7.62 -20.99 -25.10
N VAL A 11 6.77 -21.95 -24.72
CA VAL A 11 5.30 -21.80 -24.84
C VAL A 11 4.80 -20.59 -24.06
N GLY A 12 5.23 -20.42 -22.80
CA GLY A 12 4.79 -19.29 -21.99
C GLY A 12 5.33 -17.94 -22.47
N LEU A 13 6.46 -17.90 -23.18
CA LEU A 13 6.96 -16.68 -23.82
C LEU A 13 6.14 -16.35 -25.06
N ILE A 14 5.82 -17.33 -25.91
CA ILE A 14 4.96 -17.14 -27.08
C ILE A 14 3.58 -16.59 -26.67
N ILE A 15 2.96 -17.16 -25.63
CA ILE A 15 1.69 -16.65 -25.08
C ILE A 15 1.81 -15.17 -24.71
N ARG A 16 2.88 -14.78 -23.99
CA ARG A 16 3.08 -13.38 -23.59
C ARG A 16 3.29 -12.47 -24.79
N LEU A 17 4.10 -12.87 -25.77
CA LEU A 17 4.36 -12.09 -26.98
C LEU A 17 3.09 -11.85 -27.81
N ILE A 18 2.19 -12.83 -27.88
CA ILE A 18 0.87 -12.67 -28.52
C ILE A 18 0.03 -11.61 -27.79
N LEU A 19 0.13 -11.54 -26.46
CA LEU A 19 -0.66 -10.62 -25.63
C LEU A 19 -0.06 -9.22 -25.51
N VAL A 20 1.24 -9.04 -25.77
CA VAL A 20 1.95 -7.76 -25.61
C VAL A 20 1.30 -6.62 -26.38
N GLY A 21 0.76 -6.89 -27.57
CA GLY A 21 0.11 -5.87 -28.42
C GLY A 21 -1.19 -5.29 -27.86
N ASN A 22 -1.75 -5.87 -26.80
CA ASN A 22 -2.88 -5.29 -26.08
C ASN A 22 -2.42 -4.04 -25.29
N SER A 23 -3.19 -2.95 -25.33
CA SER A 23 -2.84 -1.69 -24.63
C SER A 23 -2.82 -1.83 -23.11
N GLY A 24 -3.44 -2.87 -22.54
CA GLY A 24 -3.42 -3.16 -21.11
C GLY A 24 -4.16 -2.14 -20.27
N PHE A 25 -3.58 -1.75 -19.14
CA PHE A 25 -4.12 -0.67 -18.33
C PHE A 25 -3.58 0.67 -18.83
N GLU A 26 -4.37 1.35 -19.67
CA GLU A 26 -3.87 2.43 -20.53
C GLU A 26 -3.30 3.61 -19.74
N ALA A 27 -3.83 3.93 -18.56
CA ALA A 27 -3.28 4.95 -17.68
C ALA A 27 -1.87 4.59 -17.20
N ASP A 28 -1.65 3.33 -16.79
CA ASP A 28 -0.32 2.88 -16.33
C ASP A 28 0.69 2.95 -17.49
N ILE A 29 0.31 2.48 -18.68
CA ILE A 29 1.15 2.58 -19.88
C ILE A 29 1.44 4.04 -20.24
N SER A 30 0.46 4.93 -20.11
CA SER A 30 0.64 6.37 -20.37
C SER A 30 1.57 7.02 -19.34
N PHE A 31 1.49 6.62 -18.07
CA PHE A 31 2.46 7.06 -17.05
C PHE A 31 3.86 6.51 -17.33
N TRP A 32 4.00 5.25 -17.76
CA TRP A 32 5.29 4.70 -18.20
C TRP A 32 5.90 5.49 -19.35
N LYS A 33 5.09 5.91 -20.34
CA LYS A 33 5.53 6.78 -21.43
C LYS A 33 5.99 8.14 -20.92
N SER A 34 5.12 8.82 -20.17
CA SER A 34 5.36 10.17 -19.65
C SER A 34 6.61 10.23 -18.77
N TRP A 35 6.68 9.38 -17.74
CA TRP A 35 7.79 9.38 -16.80
C TRP A 35 9.07 8.80 -17.40
N GLY A 36 8.94 7.82 -18.30
CA GLY A 36 10.07 7.26 -19.04
C GLY A 36 10.73 8.30 -19.93
N LEU A 37 9.94 9.02 -20.74
CA LEU A 37 10.43 10.12 -21.59
C LEU A 37 11.14 11.20 -20.75
N ALA A 38 10.47 11.69 -19.70
CA ALA A 38 11.05 12.67 -18.78
C ALA A 38 12.38 12.19 -18.15
N ALA A 39 12.50 10.89 -17.85
CA ALA A 39 13.72 10.33 -17.29
C ALA A 39 14.88 10.28 -18.30
N ILE A 40 14.61 10.08 -19.59
CA ILE A 40 15.65 10.13 -20.63
C ILE A 40 16.11 11.57 -20.87
N ASP A 41 15.16 12.51 -20.96
CA ASP A 41 15.44 13.88 -21.40
C ASP A 41 16.04 14.76 -20.29
N HIS A 42 15.64 14.51 -19.04
CA HIS A 42 15.98 15.39 -17.92
C HIS A 42 16.57 14.67 -16.70
N GLY A 43 16.59 13.34 -16.70
CA GLY A 43 17.11 12.53 -15.60
C GLY A 43 16.19 12.46 -14.38
N ILE A 44 16.53 11.55 -13.45
CA ILE A 44 15.61 11.08 -12.41
C ILE A 44 15.14 12.16 -11.41
N VAL A 45 16.02 13.12 -11.09
CA VAL A 45 15.71 14.17 -10.10
C VAL A 45 14.68 15.11 -10.70
N TRP A 46 14.88 15.52 -11.95
CA TRP A 46 13.93 16.38 -12.65
C TRP A 46 12.58 15.67 -12.82
N THR A 47 12.59 14.39 -13.23
CA THR A 47 11.36 13.58 -13.35
C THR A 47 10.57 13.59 -12.05
N SER A 48 11.24 13.39 -10.92
CA SER A 48 10.57 13.35 -9.61
C SER A 48 9.92 14.66 -9.18
N LEU A 49 10.46 15.81 -9.62
CA LEU A 49 10.00 17.13 -9.20
C LEU A 49 8.95 17.72 -10.15
N ASN A 50 9.03 17.36 -11.44
CA ASN A 50 8.24 18.00 -12.50
C ASN A 50 7.19 17.07 -13.11
N THR A 51 7.00 15.88 -12.56
CA THR A 51 5.94 14.94 -12.96
C THR A 51 5.11 14.53 -11.75
N ASN A 52 3.98 13.87 -12.00
CA ASN A 52 3.12 13.30 -10.96
C ASN A 52 3.54 11.88 -10.52
N ILE A 53 4.81 11.52 -10.67
CA ILE A 53 5.31 10.19 -10.32
C ILE A 53 5.10 9.88 -8.83
N ASN A 54 4.53 8.70 -8.57
CA ASN A 54 4.20 8.21 -7.23
C ASN A 54 4.91 6.87 -6.92
N TYR A 55 6.08 6.65 -7.53
CA TYR A 55 6.95 5.50 -7.26
C TYR A 55 8.20 5.91 -6.49
N PRO A 56 8.84 4.99 -5.73
CA PRO A 56 10.12 5.26 -5.11
C PRO A 56 11.20 5.61 -6.15
N PRO A 57 12.24 6.38 -5.77
CA PRO A 57 13.26 6.87 -6.70
C PRO A 57 13.95 5.79 -7.55
N GLY A 58 14.16 4.59 -6.99
CA GLY A 58 14.80 3.49 -7.71
C GLY A 58 14.00 3.03 -8.94
N PHE A 59 12.68 3.20 -8.94
CA PHE A 59 11.85 2.81 -10.07
C PHE A 59 12.03 3.73 -11.29
N ILE A 60 12.48 4.97 -11.10
CA ILE A 60 12.72 5.91 -12.20
C ILE A 60 13.83 5.41 -13.13
N TYR A 61 14.82 4.68 -12.61
CA TYR A 61 15.84 4.01 -13.42
C TYR A 61 15.25 2.90 -14.31
N VAL A 62 14.20 2.21 -13.83
CA VAL A 62 13.49 1.20 -14.63
C VAL A 62 12.71 1.87 -15.76
N LEU A 63 12.08 3.01 -15.48
CA LEU A 63 11.37 3.81 -16.50
C LEU A 63 12.30 4.37 -17.56
N TRP A 64 13.46 4.89 -17.14
CA TRP A 64 14.54 5.27 -18.04
C TRP A 64 14.95 4.10 -18.94
N LEU A 65 15.13 2.90 -18.38
CA LEU A 65 15.49 1.71 -19.14
C LEU A 65 14.40 1.30 -20.13
N MET A 66 13.12 1.31 -19.73
CA MET A 66 11.99 1.00 -20.62
C MET A 66 11.98 1.92 -21.85
N ALA A 67 12.11 3.22 -21.63
CA ALA A 67 12.11 4.20 -22.70
C ALA A 67 13.41 4.14 -23.53
N LYS A 68 14.54 3.76 -22.93
CA LYS A 68 15.79 3.52 -23.65
C LYS A 68 15.72 2.28 -24.55
N ILE A 69 15.08 1.20 -24.10
CA ILE A 69 14.81 0.02 -24.93
C ILE A 69 13.91 0.40 -26.11
N TYR A 70 12.88 1.21 -25.88
CA TYR A 70 12.04 1.73 -26.96
C TYR A 70 12.85 2.53 -27.99
N SER A 71 13.80 3.37 -27.55
CA SER A 71 14.66 4.18 -28.42
C SER A 71 15.55 3.39 -29.39
N ILE A 72 15.67 2.07 -29.20
CA ILE A 72 16.37 1.18 -30.14
C ILE A 72 15.51 0.92 -31.39
N PHE A 73 14.18 0.94 -31.26
CA PHE A 73 13.24 0.55 -32.30
C PHE A 73 12.48 1.73 -32.93
N ALA A 74 12.29 2.82 -32.19
CA ALA A 74 11.55 4.00 -32.65
C ALA A 74 11.98 5.26 -31.87
N ASP A 75 11.71 6.45 -32.42
CA ASP A 75 12.06 7.72 -31.78
C ASP A 75 11.04 8.10 -30.68
N PRO A 76 11.44 8.26 -29.41
CA PRO A 76 10.55 8.74 -28.35
C PRO A 76 10.03 10.18 -28.56
N HIS A 77 10.64 10.95 -29.45
CA HIS A 77 10.23 12.33 -29.78
C HIS A 77 9.32 12.43 -31.00
N ASP A 78 9.05 11.32 -31.70
CA ASP A 78 7.93 11.24 -32.63
C ASP A 78 6.63 11.12 -31.82
N TYR A 79 6.17 12.26 -31.30
CA TYR A 79 5.03 12.31 -30.40
C TYR A 79 3.75 11.73 -31.00
N TYR A 80 3.58 11.80 -32.34
CA TYR A 80 2.41 11.23 -32.99
C TYR A 80 2.37 9.71 -32.81
N ASN A 81 3.47 9.01 -33.07
CA ASN A 81 3.54 7.56 -32.91
C ASN A 81 3.77 7.14 -31.46
N PHE A 82 4.56 7.89 -30.68
CA PHE A 82 4.88 7.58 -29.29
C PHE A 82 3.62 7.47 -28.42
N TRP A 83 2.67 8.40 -28.57
CA TRP A 83 1.48 8.46 -27.72
C TRP A 83 0.33 7.54 -28.14
N GLN A 84 0.42 6.84 -29.28
CA GLN A 84 -0.59 5.86 -29.67
C GLN A 84 -0.72 4.72 -28.66
N LEU A 85 -1.95 4.38 -28.27
CA LEU A 85 -2.23 3.32 -27.29
C LEU A 85 -1.69 1.95 -27.74
N ASN A 86 -1.81 1.67 -29.03
CA ASN A 86 -1.36 0.45 -29.69
C ASN A 86 0.08 0.52 -30.22
N ASN A 87 0.92 1.44 -29.72
CA ASN A 87 2.34 1.49 -30.07
C ASN A 87 3.04 0.20 -29.61
N PHE A 88 3.15 -0.76 -30.53
CA PHE A 88 3.66 -2.10 -30.25
C PHE A 88 5.08 -2.07 -29.68
N TRP A 89 5.96 -1.21 -30.21
CA TRP A 89 7.35 -1.15 -29.75
C TRP A 89 7.45 -0.65 -28.31
N PHE A 90 6.62 0.32 -27.92
CA PHE A 90 6.59 0.78 -26.53
C PHE A 90 5.97 -0.27 -25.59
N LEU A 91 4.88 -0.90 -26.02
CA LEU A 91 4.25 -1.99 -25.25
C LEU A 91 5.22 -3.16 -25.07
N LEU A 92 5.96 -3.53 -26.11
CA LEU A 92 7.00 -4.55 -26.04
C LEU A 92 8.10 -4.14 -25.07
N ALA A 93 8.64 -2.91 -25.18
CA ALA A 93 9.71 -2.43 -24.31
C ALA A 93 9.30 -2.39 -22.83
N SER A 94 8.12 -1.83 -22.53
CA SER A 94 7.64 -1.67 -21.15
C SER A 94 7.26 -3.02 -20.52
N LYS A 95 6.48 -3.85 -21.22
CA LYS A 95 6.03 -5.15 -20.70
C LYS A 95 7.16 -6.19 -20.61
N SER A 96 8.19 -6.07 -21.45
CA SER A 96 9.34 -7.00 -21.44
C SER A 96 10.06 -7.04 -20.10
N ILE A 97 10.09 -5.94 -19.33
CA ILE A 97 10.68 -5.95 -17.99
C ILE A 97 9.97 -6.97 -17.10
N ALA A 98 8.64 -6.90 -17.00
CA ALA A 98 7.87 -7.83 -16.18
C ALA A 98 7.94 -9.27 -16.72
N ILE A 99 7.91 -9.45 -18.04
CA ILE A 99 8.03 -10.76 -18.69
C ILE A 99 9.38 -11.41 -18.38
N VAL A 100 10.49 -10.66 -18.42
CA VAL A 100 11.82 -11.15 -18.06
C VAL A 100 11.84 -11.59 -16.60
N PHE A 101 11.26 -10.82 -15.69
CA PHE A 101 11.21 -11.20 -14.27
C PHE A 101 10.30 -12.41 -14.01
N ASP A 102 9.21 -12.58 -14.75
CA ASP A 102 8.43 -13.84 -14.73
C ASP A 102 9.31 -15.03 -15.13
N THR A 103 10.04 -14.91 -16.25
CA THR A 103 10.93 -15.97 -16.74
C THR A 103 12.04 -16.28 -15.73
N VAL A 104 12.67 -15.26 -15.15
CA VAL A 104 13.73 -15.42 -14.15
C VAL A 104 13.19 -16.07 -12.88
N ILE A 105 12.01 -15.69 -12.40
CA ILE A 105 11.39 -16.35 -11.24
C ILE A 105 11.08 -17.81 -11.55
N ALA A 106 10.57 -18.14 -12.74
CA ALA A 106 10.33 -19.53 -13.15
C ALA A 106 11.64 -20.35 -13.17
N ILE A 107 12.73 -19.77 -13.69
CA ILE A 107 14.07 -20.38 -13.66
C ILE A 107 14.54 -20.57 -12.22
N LEU A 108 14.36 -19.59 -11.34
CA LEU A 108 14.72 -19.67 -9.93
C LEU A 108 13.94 -20.78 -9.21
N ILE A 109 12.64 -20.92 -9.46
CA ILE A 109 11.81 -22.00 -8.91
C ILE A 109 12.36 -23.36 -9.37
N TYR A 110 12.56 -23.54 -10.68
CA TYR A 110 13.07 -24.78 -11.24
C TYR A 110 14.45 -25.13 -10.67
N TRP A 111 15.37 -24.16 -10.63
CA TRP A 111 16.71 -24.35 -10.11
C TRP A 111 16.70 -24.67 -8.62
N PHE A 112 16.02 -23.88 -7.79
CA PHE A 112 16.03 -24.03 -6.34
C PHE A 112 15.43 -25.38 -5.91
N PHE A 113 14.30 -25.77 -6.49
CA PHE A 113 13.67 -27.04 -6.14
C PHE A 113 14.39 -28.27 -6.71
N SER A 114 15.31 -28.08 -7.65
CA SER A 114 16.23 -29.14 -8.08
C SER A 114 17.33 -29.44 -7.05
N GLN A 115 17.56 -28.55 -6.07
CA GLN A 115 18.63 -28.69 -5.07
C GLN A 115 18.19 -29.53 -3.86
N LYS A 116 18.04 -30.84 -4.07
CA LYS A 116 17.54 -31.80 -3.05
C LYS A 116 18.24 -31.70 -1.69
N LYS A 117 19.58 -31.76 -1.66
CA LYS A 117 20.37 -31.65 -0.42
C LYS A 117 20.10 -30.33 0.31
N LYS A 118 19.89 -29.25 -0.45
CA LYS A 118 19.60 -27.95 0.13
C LYS A 118 18.22 -27.94 0.78
N LEU A 119 17.20 -28.47 0.11
CA LEU A 119 15.86 -28.59 0.68
C LEU A 119 15.86 -29.44 1.97
N GLU A 120 16.59 -30.56 1.99
CA GLU A 120 16.76 -31.38 3.20
C GLU A 120 17.39 -30.59 4.34
N SER A 121 18.43 -29.79 4.06
CA SER A 121 19.07 -28.92 5.07
C SER A 121 18.13 -27.85 5.65
N LEU A 122 17.03 -27.54 4.95
CA LEU A 122 16.00 -26.57 5.37
C LEU A 122 14.79 -27.25 6.03
N GLY A 123 14.84 -28.58 6.24
CA GLY A 123 13.81 -29.35 6.93
C GLY A 123 12.76 -29.98 6.02
N VAL A 124 12.98 -30.03 4.70
CA VAL A 124 12.06 -30.71 3.76
C VAL A 124 12.38 -32.21 3.70
N PHE A 125 11.37 -33.06 3.80
CA PHE A 125 11.54 -34.50 3.58
C PHE A 125 11.48 -34.84 2.08
N VAL A 126 12.64 -34.86 1.41
CA VAL A 126 12.75 -34.94 -0.06
C VAL A 126 12.48 -36.34 -0.63
N ALA A 127 12.73 -37.42 0.12
CA ALA A 127 12.47 -38.80 -0.34
C ALA A 127 11.03 -39.03 -0.82
N LYS A 128 10.08 -38.26 -0.28
CA LYS A 128 8.67 -38.32 -0.63
C LYS A 128 8.30 -37.44 -1.83
N LEU A 129 9.14 -36.49 -2.27
CA LEU A 129 8.82 -35.56 -3.36
C LEU A 129 8.99 -36.21 -4.74
N PRO A 130 8.07 -35.97 -5.69
CA PRO A 130 8.22 -36.47 -7.04
C PRO A 130 9.42 -35.81 -7.74
N PRO A 131 10.21 -36.54 -8.56
CA PRO A 131 11.34 -35.96 -9.29
C PRO A 131 10.96 -34.80 -10.21
N SER A 132 9.72 -34.81 -10.72
CA SER A 132 9.14 -33.79 -11.59
C SER A 132 8.72 -32.51 -10.86
N LEU A 133 8.80 -32.45 -9.53
CA LEU A 133 8.35 -31.30 -8.75
C LEU A 133 8.91 -29.95 -9.23
N PRO A 134 10.22 -29.80 -9.54
CA PRO A 134 10.74 -28.50 -9.97
C PRO A 134 10.11 -28.04 -11.28
N LEU A 135 9.86 -28.97 -12.20
CA LEU A 135 9.14 -28.70 -13.45
C LEU A 135 7.69 -28.30 -13.16
N ILE A 136 6.98 -29.05 -12.31
CA ILE A 136 5.57 -28.78 -11.97
C ILE A 136 5.41 -27.37 -11.36
N LEU A 137 6.21 -27.02 -10.35
CA LEU A 137 6.12 -25.73 -9.68
C LEU A 137 6.45 -24.57 -10.63
N ALA A 138 7.50 -24.71 -11.45
CA ALA A 138 7.88 -23.68 -12.40
C ALA A 138 6.83 -23.51 -13.51
N SER A 139 6.25 -24.60 -14.02
CA SER A 139 5.17 -24.55 -15.00
C SER A 139 3.91 -23.90 -14.44
N ILE A 140 3.51 -24.26 -13.22
CA ILE A 140 2.33 -23.68 -12.56
C ILE A 140 2.48 -22.18 -12.35
N PHE A 141 3.68 -21.71 -11.99
CA PHE A 141 3.95 -20.27 -11.89
C PHE A 141 3.93 -19.59 -13.26
N TYR A 142 4.74 -20.08 -14.20
CA TYR A 142 5.00 -19.37 -15.45
C TYR A 142 3.78 -19.33 -16.39
N LEU A 143 2.92 -20.34 -16.32
CA LEU A 143 1.66 -20.42 -17.05
C LEU A 143 0.44 -19.99 -16.21
N ASN A 144 0.65 -19.44 -15.02
CA ASN A 144 -0.45 -18.98 -14.18
C ASN A 144 -1.17 -17.79 -14.84
N PRO A 145 -2.51 -17.78 -14.90
CA PRO A 145 -3.25 -16.67 -15.49
C PRO A 145 -3.06 -15.34 -14.74
N VAL A 146 -2.83 -15.36 -13.42
CA VAL A 146 -2.47 -14.15 -12.63
C VAL A 146 -1.15 -13.56 -13.11
N VAL A 147 -0.17 -14.42 -13.39
CA VAL A 147 1.17 -13.99 -13.80
C VAL A 147 1.13 -13.40 -15.21
N ILE A 148 0.41 -14.05 -16.12
CA ILE A 148 0.28 -13.61 -17.52
C ILE A 148 -0.52 -12.30 -17.60
N ILE A 149 -1.62 -12.16 -16.84
CA ILE A 149 -2.46 -10.96 -16.92
C ILE A 149 -1.74 -9.74 -16.35
N ASP A 150 -1.01 -9.86 -15.24
CA ASP A 150 -0.29 -8.74 -14.62
C ASP A 150 0.84 -8.23 -15.52
N SER A 151 1.66 -9.13 -16.07
CA SER A 151 2.81 -8.74 -16.89
C SER A 151 2.44 -8.41 -18.34
N ALA A 152 1.94 -9.39 -19.09
CA ALA A 152 1.80 -9.28 -20.54
C ALA A 152 0.50 -8.60 -20.99
N LEU A 153 -0.60 -8.79 -20.26
CA LEU A 153 -1.86 -8.12 -20.62
C LEU A 153 -1.91 -6.70 -20.05
N TRP A 154 -1.78 -6.54 -18.73
CA TRP A 154 -1.91 -5.27 -18.02
C TRP A 154 -0.69 -4.36 -18.22
N GLY A 155 0.52 -4.89 -18.05
CA GLY A 155 1.77 -4.11 -18.10
C GLY A 155 2.26 -3.59 -16.75
N GLN A 156 1.91 -4.28 -15.66
CA GLN A 156 2.47 -4.05 -14.33
C GLN A 156 3.73 -4.90 -14.07
N VAL A 157 4.39 -4.63 -12.95
CA VAL A 157 5.79 -5.02 -12.67
C VAL A 157 5.89 -5.77 -11.34
N GLU A 158 4.93 -6.65 -11.05
CA GLU A 158 4.79 -7.19 -9.70
C GLU A 158 5.85 -8.28 -9.50
N SER A 159 6.17 -8.99 -10.58
CA SER A 159 7.29 -9.91 -10.71
C SER A 159 8.63 -9.25 -10.43
N LEU A 160 8.89 -8.05 -10.97
CA LEU A 160 10.09 -7.25 -10.68
C LEU A 160 10.17 -6.96 -9.18
N GLY A 161 9.07 -6.51 -8.58
CA GLY A 161 9.01 -6.21 -7.15
C GLY A 161 9.34 -7.42 -6.28
N ILE A 162 8.65 -8.55 -6.48
CA ILE A 162 8.78 -9.73 -5.61
C ILE A 162 10.09 -10.51 -5.85
N PHE A 163 10.69 -10.41 -7.05
CA PHE A 163 11.94 -11.09 -7.37
C PHE A 163 13.05 -10.79 -6.35
N PHE A 164 13.26 -9.52 -5.98
CA PHE A 164 14.32 -9.15 -5.04
C PHE A 164 14.12 -9.78 -3.67
N THR A 165 12.87 -9.86 -3.20
CA THR A 165 12.52 -10.57 -1.96
C THR A 165 12.81 -12.06 -2.09
N LEU A 166 12.42 -12.72 -3.17
CA LEU A 166 12.66 -14.16 -3.38
C LEU A 166 14.15 -14.49 -3.50
N ALA A 167 14.90 -13.72 -4.28
CA ALA A 167 16.33 -13.87 -4.42
C ALA A 167 17.04 -13.71 -3.07
N ALA A 168 16.64 -12.71 -2.27
CA ALA A 168 17.16 -12.54 -0.91
C ALA A 168 16.81 -13.72 0.02
N VAL A 169 15.57 -14.23 -0.03
CA VAL A 169 15.15 -15.41 0.75
C VAL A 169 16.01 -16.62 0.39
N ILE A 170 16.22 -16.88 -0.91
CA ILE A 170 17.09 -17.97 -1.38
C ILE A 170 18.51 -17.77 -0.85
N LEU A 171 19.09 -16.58 -0.97
CA LEU A 171 20.43 -16.27 -0.47
C LEU A 171 20.57 -16.47 1.05
N LEU A 172 19.54 -16.11 1.83
CA LEU A 172 19.47 -16.41 3.27
C LEU A 172 19.51 -17.92 3.51
N PHE A 173 18.76 -18.70 2.74
CA PHE A 173 18.80 -20.16 2.85
C PHE A 173 20.19 -20.72 2.55
N TYR A 174 20.92 -20.13 1.61
CA TYR A 174 22.33 -20.43 1.33
C TYR A 174 23.34 -19.81 2.33
N ARG A 175 22.88 -19.27 3.46
CA ARG A 175 23.71 -18.68 4.51
C ARG A 175 24.57 -17.51 4.02
N ARG A 176 24.06 -16.71 3.07
CA ARG A 176 24.70 -15.47 2.57
C ARG A 176 23.92 -14.21 3.00
N PRO A 177 23.83 -13.92 4.31
CA PRO A 177 22.92 -12.89 4.83
C PRO A 177 23.23 -11.49 4.32
N LEU A 178 24.50 -11.11 4.21
CA LEU A 178 24.89 -9.77 3.78
C LEU A 178 24.53 -9.50 2.32
N LEU A 179 24.83 -10.45 1.42
CA LEU A 179 24.42 -10.38 0.03
C LEU A 179 22.89 -10.44 -0.11
N ALA A 180 22.22 -11.25 0.71
CA ALA A 180 20.76 -11.27 0.74
C ALA A 180 20.20 -9.89 1.13
N THR A 181 20.80 -9.19 2.10
CA THR A 181 20.32 -7.88 2.53
C THR A 181 20.57 -6.81 1.47
N PHE A 182 21.71 -6.88 0.77
CA PHE A 182 21.98 -6.02 -0.38
C PHE A 182 20.88 -6.16 -1.46
N ILE A 183 20.57 -7.40 -1.87
CA ILE A 183 19.52 -7.67 -2.87
C ILE A 183 18.14 -7.27 -2.35
N PHE A 184 17.83 -7.56 -1.09
CA PHE A 184 16.53 -7.22 -0.49
C PHE A 184 16.28 -5.72 -0.46
N ALA A 185 17.30 -4.90 -0.16
CA ALA A 185 17.18 -3.45 -0.06
C ALA A 185 16.80 -2.77 -1.38
N VAL A 186 17.09 -3.39 -2.53
CA VAL A 186 16.68 -2.89 -3.85
C VAL A 186 15.15 -2.95 -4.02
N GLY A 187 14.50 -4.00 -3.51
CA GLY A 187 13.07 -4.24 -3.69
C GLY A 187 12.16 -3.07 -3.29
N PRO A 188 12.25 -2.55 -2.04
CA PRO A 188 11.48 -1.38 -1.60
C PRO A 188 11.78 -0.09 -2.38
N MET A 189 12.99 0.02 -2.96
CA MET A 189 13.38 1.17 -3.79
C MET A 189 12.82 1.11 -5.22
N LEU A 190 12.37 -0.05 -5.67
CA LEU A 190 11.65 -0.20 -6.94
C LEU A 190 10.14 -0.21 -6.74
N LYS A 191 9.67 -0.84 -5.66
CA LYS A 191 8.24 -0.96 -5.36
C LYS A 191 8.01 -0.86 -3.86
N LEU A 192 7.39 0.25 -3.43
CA LEU A 192 7.22 0.58 -2.02
C LEU A 192 6.51 -0.51 -1.22
N GLN A 193 5.61 -1.26 -1.87
CA GLN A 193 4.91 -2.40 -1.29
C GLN A 193 5.84 -3.42 -0.61
N ASN A 194 7.07 -3.58 -1.08
CA ASN A 194 8.05 -4.48 -0.47
C ASN A 194 8.53 -4.04 0.94
N ILE A 195 8.23 -2.81 1.35
CA ILE A 195 8.57 -2.30 2.70
C ILE A 195 7.95 -3.17 3.80
N ILE A 196 6.80 -3.80 3.53
CA ILE A 196 6.11 -4.67 4.48
C ILE A 196 6.95 -5.90 4.86
N PHE A 197 7.94 -6.28 4.05
CA PHE A 197 8.78 -7.43 4.37
C PHE A 197 9.94 -7.09 5.29
N ILE A 198 10.28 -5.80 5.46
CA ILE A 198 11.49 -5.36 6.18
C ILE A 198 11.50 -5.85 7.64
N PRO A 199 10.47 -5.60 8.48
CA PRO A 199 10.48 -6.09 9.86
C PRO A 199 10.62 -7.62 9.96
N ILE A 200 9.86 -8.37 9.19
CA ILE A 200 9.90 -9.85 9.21
C ILE A 200 11.27 -10.35 8.73
N TYR A 201 11.85 -9.73 7.70
CA TYR A 201 13.19 -10.03 7.21
C TYR A 201 14.25 -9.84 8.30
N PHE A 202 14.25 -8.71 9.00
CA PHE A 202 15.25 -8.42 10.03
C PHE A 202 15.02 -9.21 11.33
N ILE A 203 13.76 -9.52 11.68
CA ILE A 203 13.44 -10.46 12.77
C ILE A 203 14.02 -11.84 12.44
N PHE A 204 13.81 -12.34 11.21
CA PHE A 204 14.37 -13.61 10.79
C PHE A 204 15.91 -13.57 10.77
N LEU A 205 16.50 -12.49 10.25
CA LEU A 205 17.95 -12.28 10.24
C LEU A 205 18.54 -12.36 11.66
N TRP A 206 17.89 -11.68 12.62
CA TRP A 206 18.28 -11.72 14.02
C TRP A 206 18.20 -13.14 14.60
N ARG A 207 17.05 -13.79 14.43
CA ARG A 207 16.78 -15.08 15.07
C ARG A 207 17.52 -16.24 14.43
N TYR A 208 17.88 -16.13 13.16
CA TYR A 208 18.57 -17.17 12.41
C TYR A 208 20.10 -16.96 12.32
N PHE A 209 20.59 -15.71 12.32
CA PHE A 209 22.01 -15.37 12.17
C PHE A 209 22.61 -14.52 13.30
N GLY A 210 21.82 -14.09 14.29
CA GLY A 210 22.27 -13.29 15.43
C GLY A 210 22.33 -11.79 15.16
N TYR A 211 22.40 -11.01 16.25
CA TYR A 211 22.30 -9.54 16.21
C TYR A 211 23.46 -8.86 15.46
N LYS A 212 24.68 -9.43 15.49
CA LYS A 212 25.83 -8.87 14.76
C LYS A 212 25.56 -8.83 13.25
N THR A 213 24.86 -9.83 12.73
CA THR A 213 24.45 -9.89 11.32
C THR A 213 23.40 -8.84 11.01
N VAL A 214 22.49 -8.55 11.95
CA VAL A 214 21.50 -7.47 11.83
C VAL A 214 22.17 -6.11 11.70
N VAL A 215 23.15 -5.80 12.56
CA VAL A 215 23.87 -4.51 12.50
C VAL A 215 24.56 -4.33 11.14
N LYS A 216 25.27 -5.36 10.66
CA LYS A 216 25.88 -5.34 9.31
C LYS A 216 24.84 -5.24 8.20
N GLY A 217 23.72 -5.94 8.34
CA GLY A 217 22.60 -5.87 7.39
C GLY A 217 21.98 -4.48 7.32
N ILE A 218 21.76 -3.82 8.45
CA ILE A 218 21.26 -2.44 8.51
C ILE A 218 22.24 -1.50 7.80
N ALA A 219 23.55 -1.64 8.05
CA ALA A 219 24.56 -0.84 7.35
C ALA A 219 24.51 -1.03 5.83
N ILE A 220 24.36 -2.26 5.35
CA ILE A 220 24.20 -2.56 3.91
C ILE A 220 22.90 -1.97 3.36
N PHE A 221 21.79 -2.12 4.09
CA PHE A 221 20.49 -1.59 3.66
C PHE A 221 20.54 -0.07 3.52
N VAL A 222 21.14 0.62 4.50
CA VAL A 222 21.35 2.07 4.48
C VAL A 222 22.27 2.48 3.33
N LEU A 223 23.34 1.72 3.07
CA LEU A 223 24.23 1.97 1.93
C LEU A 223 23.48 1.88 0.59
N VAL A 224 22.69 0.82 0.37
CA VAL A 224 21.91 0.66 -0.87
C VAL A 224 20.89 1.79 -1.05
N PHE A 225 20.23 2.20 0.05
CA PHE A 225 19.34 3.35 0.05
C PHE A 225 20.07 4.61 -0.45
N PHE A 226 21.20 4.97 0.17
CA PHE A 226 21.96 6.17 -0.19
C PHE A 226 22.56 6.11 -1.60
N ILE A 227 23.01 4.95 -2.07
CA ILE A 227 23.47 4.77 -3.46
C ILE A 227 22.33 5.06 -4.43
N THR A 228 21.13 4.56 -4.16
CA THR A 228 19.98 4.70 -5.06
C THR A 228 19.52 6.17 -5.16
N VAL A 229 19.59 6.91 -4.06
CA VAL A 229 19.15 8.32 -3.98
C VAL A 229 20.29 9.32 -4.11
N LEU A 230 21.51 8.87 -4.47
CA LEU A 230 22.70 9.72 -4.56
C LEU A 230 22.50 10.97 -5.43
N PRO A 231 21.83 10.92 -6.60
CA PRO A 231 21.57 12.12 -7.41
C PRO A 231 20.73 13.18 -6.67
N PHE A 232 19.81 12.76 -5.80
CA PHE A 232 18.98 13.67 -5.00
C PHE A 232 19.77 14.35 -3.89
N ILE A 233 20.79 13.68 -3.35
CA ILE A 233 21.70 14.27 -2.36
C ILE A 233 22.49 15.39 -3.01
N PHE A 234 23.10 15.14 -4.17
CA PHE A 234 23.87 16.17 -4.89
C PHE A 234 23.02 17.33 -5.38
N ALA A 235 21.75 17.09 -5.72
CA ALA A 235 20.81 18.13 -6.09
C ALA A 235 20.20 18.90 -4.88
N ASN A 236 20.50 18.49 -3.64
CA ASN A 236 19.87 19.00 -2.41
C ASN A 236 18.32 18.85 -2.40
N GLN A 237 17.83 17.72 -2.90
CA GLN A 237 16.39 17.41 -3.08
C GLN A 237 15.93 16.19 -2.26
N MET A 238 16.55 15.93 -1.10
CA MET A 238 16.16 14.81 -0.23
C MET A 238 14.72 14.93 0.31
N ASN A 239 14.16 16.13 0.35
CA ASN A 239 12.76 16.32 0.70
C ASN A 239 11.83 15.59 -0.29
N GLN A 240 12.18 15.55 -1.57
CA GLN A 240 11.39 14.84 -2.58
C GLN A 240 11.45 13.32 -2.41
N VAL A 241 12.62 12.79 -2.02
CA VAL A 241 12.76 11.37 -1.66
C VAL A 241 11.85 11.02 -0.48
N LEU A 242 11.87 11.84 0.57
CA LEU A 242 11.01 11.65 1.74
C LEU A 242 9.53 11.76 1.37
N PHE A 243 9.16 12.71 0.50
CA PHE A 243 7.81 12.86 -0.01
C PHE A 243 7.34 11.57 -0.71
N LEU A 244 8.11 11.05 -1.67
CA LEU A 244 7.79 9.82 -2.41
C LEU A 244 7.73 8.57 -1.51
N LEU A 245 8.43 8.55 -0.38
CA LEU A 245 8.41 7.40 0.53
C LEU A 245 7.32 7.49 1.61
N THR A 246 6.81 8.68 1.91
CA THR A 246 5.88 8.89 3.04
C THR A 246 4.47 9.28 2.61
N VAL A 247 4.34 10.16 1.62
CA VAL A 247 3.04 10.71 1.18
C VAL A 247 2.29 9.75 0.27
N ASN A 248 3.00 8.89 -0.47
CA ASN A 248 2.39 7.88 -1.34
C ASN A 248 1.42 6.94 -0.60
N SER A 249 1.54 6.80 0.73
CA SER A 249 0.63 6.00 1.57
C SER A 249 -0.76 6.63 1.81
N ASP A 250 -0.98 7.88 1.38
CA ASP A 250 -2.27 8.59 1.45
C ASP A 250 -2.67 9.18 0.09
N TYR A 251 -2.01 8.75 -0.99
CA TYR A 251 -2.19 9.27 -2.35
C TYR A 251 -3.60 9.01 -2.89
N PHE A 252 -4.21 7.89 -2.50
CA PHE A 252 -5.55 7.51 -2.93
C PHE A 252 -6.46 7.28 -1.71
N PRO A 253 -7.08 8.34 -1.14
CA PRO A 253 -7.84 8.27 0.12
C PRO A 253 -9.21 7.59 -0.02
N TRP A 254 -9.24 6.41 -0.64
CA TRP A 254 -10.38 5.60 -1.00
C TRP A 254 -10.40 4.31 -0.19
N LEU A 255 -11.60 3.78 0.09
CA LEU A 255 -11.78 2.56 0.87
C LEU A 255 -11.04 1.38 0.23
N SER A 256 -11.13 1.23 -1.09
CA SER A 256 -10.43 0.18 -1.83
C SER A 256 -10.24 0.59 -3.28
N LEU A 257 -9.06 0.30 -3.86
CA LEU A 257 -8.73 0.63 -5.23
C LEU A 257 -9.00 -0.58 -6.11
N ASN A 258 -10.28 -0.92 -6.26
CA ASN A 258 -10.77 -2.15 -6.91
C ASN A 258 -10.27 -3.46 -6.30
N ALA A 259 -9.55 -3.43 -5.17
CA ALA A 259 -9.19 -4.64 -4.46
C ALA A 259 -10.44 -5.31 -3.85
N HIS A 260 -10.74 -6.54 -4.27
CA HIS A 260 -11.75 -7.40 -3.64
C HIS A 260 -11.33 -7.83 -2.22
N ASN A 261 -11.39 -6.88 -1.28
CA ASN A 261 -10.98 -6.99 0.11
C ASN A 261 -12.10 -6.58 1.08
N LEU A 262 -11.81 -6.49 2.38
CA LEU A 262 -12.78 -6.11 3.41
C LEU A 262 -13.48 -4.78 3.08
N TRP A 263 -12.72 -3.81 2.59
CA TRP A 263 -13.22 -2.46 2.35
C TRP A 263 -14.06 -2.35 1.09
N TRP A 264 -13.89 -3.26 0.12
CA TRP A 264 -14.79 -3.38 -1.03
C TRP A 264 -16.21 -3.80 -0.61
N ILE A 265 -16.31 -4.69 0.39
CA ILE A 265 -17.59 -5.09 1.01
C ILE A 265 -18.21 -3.89 1.73
N VAL A 266 -17.43 -3.22 2.59
CA VAL A 266 -17.90 -2.04 3.34
C VAL A 266 -18.37 -0.92 2.41
N ALA A 267 -17.68 -0.73 1.29
CA ALA A 267 -18.04 0.25 0.27
C ALA A 267 -19.22 -0.19 -0.63
N ASN A 268 -19.73 -1.42 -0.48
CA ASN A 268 -20.75 -2.01 -1.36
C ASN A 268 -20.35 -1.93 -2.85
N ALA A 269 -19.14 -2.38 -3.17
CA ALA A 269 -18.51 -2.31 -4.50
C ALA A 269 -18.29 -0.90 -5.06
N LYS A 270 -18.29 0.13 -4.20
CA LYS A 270 -17.99 1.53 -4.56
C LYS A 270 -16.68 2.02 -3.93
N GLY A 271 -15.68 1.13 -3.86
CA GLY A 271 -14.42 1.38 -3.15
C GLY A 271 -13.70 2.63 -3.66
N MET A 272 -13.67 2.83 -4.99
CA MET A 272 -12.98 3.92 -5.69
C MET A 272 -13.63 5.30 -5.52
N THR A 273 -14.87 5.36 -5.02
CA THR A 273 -15.62 6.63 -4.85
C THR A 273 -16.02 6.89 -3.41
N THR A 274 -15.67 5.99 -2.50
CA THR A 274 -15.95 6.13 -1.07
C THR A 274 -14.67 6.42 -0.32
N THR A 275 -14.58 7.57 0.34
CA THR A 275 -13.37 7.95 1.07
C THR A 275 -13.10 7.03 2.27
N ASP A 276 -11.83 6.70 2.53
CA ASP A 276 -11.43 5.92 3.70
C ASP A 276 -11.37 6.72 5.02
N LYS A 277 -11.73 8.00 4.93
CA LYS A 277 -11.85 8.91 6.08
C LYS A 277 -13.24 8.84 6.74
N VAL A 278 -14.20 8.11 6.17
CA VAL A 278 -15.53 7.88 6.77
C VAL A 278 -15.43 7.20 8.13
N THR A 279 -16.34 7.56 9.03
CA THR A 279 -16.39 7.00 10.38
C THR A 279 -17.12 5.65 10.36
N VAL A 280 -16.44 4.56 10.76
CA VAL A 280 -16.99 3.19 10.68
C VAL A 280 -17.24 2.58 12.05
N LEU A 281 -16.35 2.79 13.03
CA LEU A 281 -16.48 2.23 14.39
C LEU A 281 -16.48 3.34 15.43
N GLY A 282 -17.67 3.87 15.71
CA GLY A 282 -17.89 4.94 16.69
C GLY A 282 -17.29 6.26 16.25
N ILE A 283 -16.00 6.47 16.53
CA ILE A 283 -15.22 7.68 16.23
C ILE A 283 -13.94 7.36 15.42
N LEU A 284 -13.73 6.10 15.06
CA LEU A 284 -12.63 5.67 14.21
C LEU A 284 -13.04 5.72 12.74
N ASN A 285 -12.13 6.23 11.90
CA ASN A 285 -12.27 6.13 10.46
C ASN A 285 -11.84 4.77 9.92
N ALA A 286 -12.27 4.44 8.71
CA ALA A 286 -11.96 3.18 8.05
C ALA A 286 -10.45 2.93 7.95
N LYS A 287 -9.66 3.94 7.54
CA LYS A 287 -8.20 3.83 7.43
C LYS A 287 -7.54 3.36 8.72
N ARG A 288 -7.92 3.92 9.87
CA ARG A 288 -7.38 3.52 11.17
C ARG A 288 -7.80 2.10 11.55
N VAL A 289 -9.08 1.76 11.37
CA VAL A 289 -9.57 0.39 11.65
C VAL A 289 -8.80 -0.62 10.80
N GLY A 290 -8.57 -0.31 9.52
CA GLY A 290 -7.80 -1.15 8.61
C GLY A 290 -6.35 -1.32 9.05
N LEU A 291 -5.70 -0.23 9.46
CA LEU A 291 -4.35 -0.28 10.01
C LEU A 291 -4.27 -1.13 11.28
N PHE A 292 -5.27 -1.07 12.17
CA PHE A 292 -5.30 -1.93 13.34
C PHE A 292 -5.43 -3.41 12.96
N LEU A 293 -6.40 -3.76 12.12
CA LEU A 293 -6.59 -5.14 11.64
C LEU A 293 -5.32 -5.68 10.96
N PHE A 294 -4.72 -4.89 10.08
CA PHE A 294 -3.45 -5.23 9.44
C PHE A 294 -2.34 -5.42 10.46
N SER A 295 -2.12 -4.46 11.37
CA SER A 295 -1.05 -4.52 12.38
C SER A 295 -1.18 -5.72 13.30
N SER A 296 -2.41 -6.11 13.63
CA SER A 296 -2.73 -7.28 14.45
C SER A 296 -2.24 -8.57 13.79
N SER A 297 -2.58 -8.72 12.52
CA SER A 297 -2.16 -9.87 11.73
C SER A 297 -0.65 -9.85 11.46
N TYR A 298 -0.13 -8.69 11.11
CA TYR A 298 1.29 -8.50 10.85
C TYR A 298 2.14 -8.84 12.08
N PHE A 299 1.66 -8.48 13.28
CA PHE A 299 2.29 -8.88 14.53
C PHE A 299 2.31 -10.41 14.71
N LEU A 300 1.25 -11.12 14.33
CA LEU A 300 1.23 -12.59 14.34
C LEU A 300 2.28 -13.18 13.38
N ALA A 301 2.45 -12.60 12.19
CA ALA A 301 3.50 -13.00 11.23
C ALA A 301 4.91 -12.77 11.81
N CYS A 302 5.15 -11.59 12.41
CA CYS A 302 6.40 -11.28 13.10
C CYS A 302 6.69 -12.25 14.25
N LEU A 303 5.67 -12.57 15.05
CA LEU A 303 5.80 -13.48 16.19
C LEU A 303 6.11 -14.91 15.73
N LEU A 304 5.47 -15.37 14.65
CA LEU A 304 5.77 -16.66 14.03
C LEU A 304 7.25 -16.74 13.60
N ALA A 305 7.74 -15.71 12.89
CA ALA A 305 9.14 -15.63 12.47
C ALA A 305 10.10 -15.52 13.66
N TYR A 306 9.70 -14.83 14.73
CA TYR A 306 10.53 -14.63 15.93
C TYR A 306 10.67 -15.90 16.77
N LEU A 307 9.54 -16.55 17.08
CA LEU A 307 9.48 -17.72 17.96
C LEU A 307 10.00 -18.99 17.28
N LYS A 308 9.76 -19.14 15.98
CA LYS A 308 10.10 -20.34 15.21
C LYS A 308 10.78 -19.97 13.88
N PRO A 309 12.03 -19.48 13.89
CA PRO A 309 12.75 -18.97 12.72
C PRO A 309 13.21 -20.09 11.76
N THR A 310 12.26 -20.79 11.12
CA THR A 310 12.54 -21.82 10.10
C THR A 310 12.25 -21.29 8.70
N ALA A 311 12.81 -21.92 7.66
CA ALA A 311 12.52 -21.55 6.27
C ALA A 311 11.01 -21.58 5.96
N ARG A 312 10.32 -22.62 6.45
CA ARG A 312 8.85 -22.76 6.39
C ARG A 312 8.14 -21.53 6.97
N ASN A 313 8.48 -21.18 8.20
CA ASN A 313 7.75 -20.17 8.94
C ASN A 313 8.10 -18.75 8.50
N PHE A 314 9.31 -18.55 7.97
CA PHE A 314 9.68 -17.30 7.32
C PHE A 314 8.86 -17.08 6.05
N LEU A 315 8.80 -18.06 5.14
CA LEU A 315 7.96 -17.99 3.94
C LEU A 315 6.48 -17.81 4.30
N LEU A 316 5.97 -18.57 5.27
CA LEU A 316 4.59 -18.43 5.74
C LEU A 316 4.31 -17.04 6.33
N ALA A 317 5.23 -16.47 7.09
CA ALA A 317 5.10 -15.11 7.63
C ALA A 317 5.07 -14.06 6.51
N LEU A 318 5.92 -14.18 5.48
CA LEU A 318 5.89 -13.29 4.32
C LEU A 318 4.56 -13.40 3.56
N THR A 319 4.08 -14.62 3.26
CA THR A 319 2.78 -14.86 2.59
C THR A 319 1.63 -14.28 3.39
N PHE A 320 1.61 -14.51 4.70
CA PHE A 320 0.55 -14.05 5.57
C PHE A 320 0.54 -12.53 5.69
N ALA A 321 1.72 -11.91 5.81
CA ALA A 321 1.86 -10.46 5.90
C ALA A 321 1.37 -9.74 4.65
N ILE A 322 1.77 -10.19 3.45
CA ILE A 322 1.32 -9.56 2.21
C ILE A 322 -0.18 -9.72 1.99
N PHE A 323 -0.75 -10.87 2.33
CA PHE A 323 -2.19 -11.05 2.17
C PHE A 323 -2.99 -10.24 3.19
N SER A 324 -2.47 -10.10 4.41
CA SER A 324 -3.06 -9.25 5.44
C SER A 324 -3.04 -7.78 5.04
N PHE A 325 -1.95 -7.33 4.39
CA PHE A 325 -1.85 -5.99 3.83
C PHE A 325 -2.98 -5.79 2.80
N PHE A 326 -3.04 -6.64 1.77
CA PHE A 326 -4.10 -6.59 0.76
C PHE A 326 -5.52 -6.55 1.35
N LEU A 327 -5.81 -7.42 2.33
CA LEU A 327 -7.15 -7.58 2.89
C LEU A 327 -7.61 -6.45 3.81
N PHE A 328 -6.71 -5.99 4.68
CA PHE A 328 -7.11 -5.16 5.81
C PHE A 328 -6.74 -3.69 5.66
N THR A 329 -5.77 -3.32 4.83
CA THR A 329 -5.51 -1.89 4.60
C THR A 329 -6.53 -1.31 3.63
N THR A 330 -6.96 -0.07 3.89
CA THR A 330 -7.62 0.75 2.86
C THR A 330 -6.59 1.11 1.79
N GLN A 331 -7.04 1.62 0.65
CA GLN A 331 -6.15 2.01 -0.46
C GLN A 331 -5.35 0.86 -1.09
N SER A 332 -5.74 -0.41 -0.87
CA SER A 332 -5.14 -1.55 -1.56
C SER A 332 -5.61 -1.63 -3.01
N HIS A 333 -4.70 -1.93 -3.94
CA HIS A 333 -5.01 -2.25 -5.34
C HIS A 333 -5.28 -3.74 -5.56
N GLU A 334 -6.06 -4.07 -6.59
CA GLU A 334 -6.42 -5.44 -6.99
C GLU A 334 -5.24 -6.40 -7.13
N ARG A 335 -4.11 -5.92 -7.64
CA ARG A 335 -2.89 -6.68 -7.91
C ARG A 335 -1.96 -6.87 -6.70
N TYR A 336 -2.23 -6.21 -5.57
CA TYR A 336 -1.35 -6.31 -4.39
C TYR A 336 -1.29 -7.73 -3.79
N SER A 337 -2.23 -8.61 -4.14
CA SER A 337 -2.24 -10.03 -3.77
C SER A 337 -1.36 -10.92 -4.67
N TYR A 338 -0.83 -10.42 -5.80
CA TYR A 338 0.04 -11.17 -6.73
C TYR A 338 1.15 -11.97 -6.04
N PRO A 339 1.90 -11.44 -5.05
CA PRO A 339 3.02 -12.18 -4.43
C PRO A 339 2.62 -13.51 -3.79
N ILE A 340 1.33 -13.69 -3.44
CA ILE A 340 0.82 -14.93 -2.85
C ILE A 340 1.00 -16.11 -3.82
N VAL A 341 0.81 -15.88 -5.12
CA VAL A 341 0.93 -16.91 -6.17
C VAL A 341 2.32 -17.54 -6.15
N VAL A 342 3.37 -16.75 -6.02
CA VAL A 342 4.74 -17.29 -5.99
C VAL A 342 5.15 -17.78 -4.60
N LEU A 343 4.78 -17.06 -3.54
CA LEU A 343 5.19 -17.43 -2.18
C LEU A 343 4.57 -18.75 -1.72
N LEU A 344 3.31 -19.05 -2.11
CA LEU A 344 2.69 -20.34 -1.82
C LEU A 344 3.43 -21.50 -2.49
N LEU A 345 3.86 -21.36 -3.75
CA LEU A 345 4.65 -22.40 -4.42
C LEU A 345 5.99 -22.63 -3.71
N PHE A 346 6.63 -21.57 -3.23
CA PHE A 346 7.85 -21.72 -2.44
C PHE A 346 7.61 -22.45 -1.11
N LEU A 347 6.42 -22.26 -0.53
CA LEU A 347 6.03 -22.85 0.74
C LEU A 347 5.59 -24.32 0.61
N TYR A 348 5.16 -24.76 -0.58
CA TYR A 348 4.60 -26.10 -0.81
C TYR A 348 5.42 -27.24 -0.18
N PRO A 349 6.72 -27.42 -0.50
CA PRO A 349 7.47 -28.58 0.01
C PRO A 349 7.63 -28.57 1.52
N PHE A 350 7.55 -27.39 2.13
CA PHE A 350 7.62 -27.18 3.57
C PHE A 350 6.28 -27.37 4.29
N LEU A 351 5.16 -27.54 3.59
CA LEU A 351 3.86 -27.77 4.24
C LEU A 351 3.44 -29.24 4.16
N VAL A 352 3.71 -29.88 3.02
CA VAL A 352 3.18 -31.21 2.73
C VAL A 352 4.09 -32.36 3.14
N ASN A 353 5.37 -32.08 3.42
CA ASN A 353 6.41 -33.12 3.62
C ASN A 353 7.21 -32.95 4.92
N HIS A 354 6.55 -33.17 6.06
CA HIS A 354 7.18 -33.26 7.38
C HIS A 354 7.40 -34.71 7.83
N ARG A 355 8.43 -34.94 8.67
CA ARG A 355 8.61 -36.19 9.43
C ARG A 355 7.41 -36.37 10.39
N SER A 356 6.35 -37.04 9.97
CA SER A 356 5.30 -37.53 10.88
C SER A 356 5.40 -39.06 10.98
N THR A 357 5.49 -39.56 12.20
CA THR A 357 5.80 -40.96 12.53
C THR A 357 4.58 -41.81 12.90
N THR A 358 3.35 -41.28 12.94
CA THR A 358 2.23 -42.04 13.54
C THR A 358 0.92 -42.11 12.74
N LYS A 359 0.78 -41.44 11.59
CA LYS A 359 -0.27 -41.64 10.55
C LYS A 359 0.07 -40.77 9.33
N ASP A 360 0.11 -41.33 8.12
CA ASP A 360 0.48 -40.58 6.90
C ASP A 360 -0.65 -39.64 6.44
N LYS A 361 -0.79 -38.48 7.08
CA LYS A 361 -1.75 -37.42 6.71
C LYS A 361 -1.35 -36.64 5.44
N ARG A 362 -0.28 -37.05 4.77
CA ARG A 362 0.27 -36.36 3.61
C ARG A 362 -0.71 -36.20 2.44
N PRO A 363 -1.50 -37.21 2.03
CA PRO A 363 -2.43 -37.05 0.90
C PRO A 363 -3.41 -35.90 1.14
N ILE A 364 -3.95 -35.80 2.36
CA ILE A 364 -4.86 -34.73 2.77
C ILE A 364 -4.17 -33.36 2.72
N ALA A 365 -2.92 -33.26 3.21
CA ALA A 365 -2.16 -32.01 3.18
C ALA A 365 -1.84 -31.54 1.74
N VAL A 366 -1.53 -32.48 0.84
CA VAL A 366 -1.29 -32.20 -0.58
C VAL A 366 -2.58 -31.71 -1.25
N ILE A 367 -3.69 -32.42 -1.06
CA ILE A 367 -5.00 -32.02 -1.61
C ILE A 367 -5.40 -30.64 -1.09
N TYR A 368 -5.30 -30.43 0.23
CA TYR A 368 -5.62 -29.16 0.86
C TYR A 368 -4.80 -28.00 0.29
N PHE A 369 -3.48 -28.18 0.14
CA PHE A 369 -2.63 -27.15 -0.43
C PHE A 369 -3.01 -26.81 -1.88
N TRP A 370 -3.21 -27.83 -2.72
CA TRP A 370 -3.50 -27.58 -4.14
C TRP A 370 -4.88 -26.99 -4.36
N LEU A 371 -5.88 -27.38 -3.56
CA LEU A 371 -7.19 -26.70 -3.54
C LEU A 371 -7.03 -25.24 -3.12
N LEU A 372 -6.28 -24.98 -2.04
CA LEU A 372 -6.03 -23.62 -1.58
C LEU A 372 -5.33 -22.78 -2.65
N TYR A 373 -4.29 -23.32 -3.29
CA TYR A 373 -3.55 -22.65 -4.37
C TYR A 373 -4.43 -22.35 -5.59
N PHE A 374 -5.25 -23.32 -6.01
CA PHE A 374 -6.21 -23.14 -7.09
C PHE A 374 -7.18 -22.01 -6.78
N PHE A 375 -7.78 -22.01 -5.59
CA PHE A 375 -8.73 -20.99 -5.18
C PHE A 375 -8.10 -19.61 -5.03
N PHE A 376 -6.87 -19.51 -4.53
CA PHE A 376 -6.11 -18.25 -4.56
C PHE A 376 -5.89 -17.76 -5.99
N THR A 377 -5.50 -18.65 -6.90
CA THR A 377 -5.29 -18.28 -8.32
C THR A 377 -6.57 -17.72 -8.93
N VAL A 378 -7.70 -18.41 -8.76
CA VAL A 378 -9.01 -17.96 -9.29
C VAL A 378 -9.43 -16.62 -8.66
N ASN A 379 -9.31 -16.49 -7.35
CA ASN A 379 -9.69 -15.29 -6.61
C ASN A 379 -8.87 -14.05 -7.02
N ILE A 380 -7.55 -14.19 -7.12
CA ILE A 380 -6.64 -13.11 -7.51
C ILE A 380 -6.81 -12.78 -8.99
N PHE A 381 -6.93 -13.79 -9.85
CA PHE A 381 -7.12 -13.59 -11.29
C PHE A 381 -8.41 -12.83 -11.59
N PHE A 382 -9.53 -13.23 -10.96
CA PHE A 382 -10.80 -12.53 -11.13
C PHE A 382 -10.72 -11.09 -10.63
N ASN A 383 -10.05 -10.84 -9.51
CA ASN A 383 -9.85 -9.49 -8.97
C ASN A 383 -9.04 -8.59 -9.91
N ILE A 384 -7.89 -9.07 -10.40
CA ILE A 384 -7.07 -8.31 -11.36
C ILE A 384 -7.82 -8.11 -12.67
N HIS A 385 -8.43 -9.16 -13.24
CA HIS A 385 -9.22 -8.99 -14.47
C HIS A 385 -10.36 -7.97 -14.29
N THR A 386 -11.06 -7.99 -13.15
CA THR A 386 -12.11 -7.00 -12.83
C THR A 386 -11.54 -5.58 -12.81
N GLY A 387 -10.43 -5.34 -12.11
CA GLY A 387 -9.81 -4.02 -12.05
C GLY A 387 -9.39 -3.50 -13.43
N LEU A 388 -8.95 -4.38 -14.33
CA LEU A 388 -8.64 -4.02 -15.71
C LEU A 388 -9.89 -3.57 -16.47
N ILE A 389 -10.97 -4.37 -16.46
CA ILE A 389 -12.14 -4.10 -17.30
C ILE A 389 -13.05 -2.97 -16.79
N LEU A 390 -13.03 -2.68 -15.49
CA LEU A 390 -13.77 -1.56 -14.93
C LEU A 390 -13.26 -0.22 -15.46
N ASN A 391 -11.97 -0.16 -15.85
CA ASN A 391 -11.34 1.02 -16.42
C ASN A 391 -11.22 0.93 -17.94
N TYR A 392 -10.90 -0.26 -18.46
CA TYR A 392 -10.61 -0.53 -19.88
C TYR A 392 -11.31 -1.80 -20.37
N PRO A 393 -12.62 -1.73 -20.65
CA PRO A 393 -13.44 -2.92 -20.93
C PRO A 393 -12.98 -3.71 -22.17
N ASN A 394 -12.39 -3.03 -23.16
CA ASN A 394 -11.90 -3.64 -24.40
C ASN A 394 -10.60 -4.45 -24.22
N ASN A 395 -9.90 -4.26 -23.09
CA ASN A 395 -8.58 -4.86 -22.88
C ASN A 395 -8.64 -6.17 -22.09
N GLY A 396 -9.83 -6.56 -21.60
CA GLY A 396 -10.03 -7.80 -20.84
C GLY A 396 -10.56 -8.99 -21.64
N ILE A 397 -10.76 -10.10 -20.94
CA ILE A 397 -11.32 -11.35 -21.47
C ILE A 397 -12.85 -11.27 -21.51
N GLY A 398 -13.44 -11.24 -22.71
CA GLY A 398 -14.88 -10.94 -22.91
C GLY A 398 -15.87 -11.81 -22.12
N VAL A 399 -15.64 -13.13 -22.04
CA VAL A 399 -16.54 -14.04 -21.28
C VAL A 399 -16.54 -13.69 -19.78
N LEU A 400 -15.38 -13.37 -19.21
CA LEU A 400 -15.29 -12.95 -17.81
C LEU A 400 -15.89 -11.56 -17.60
N SER A 401 -15.74 -10.66 -18.58
CA SER A 401 -16.37 -9.35 -18.55
C SER A 401 -17.90 -9.44 -18.48
N ALA A 402 -18.49 -10.36 -19.26
CA ALA A 402 -19.94 -10.53 -19.32
C ALA A 402 -20.58 -10.99 -17.99
N ILE A 403 -19.84 -11.68 -17.13
CA ILE A 403 -20.32 -12.17 -15.83
C ILE A 403 -19.94 -11.26 -14.65
N THR A 404 -19.07 -10.27 -14.88
CA THR A 404 -18.59 -9.38 -13.82
C THR A 404 -19.69 -8.44 -13.36
N SER A 405 -20.03 -8.48 -12.08
CA SER A 405 -21.09 -7.68 -11.47
C SER A 405 -20.71 -7.26 -10.05
N PRO A 406 -21.28 -6.17 -9.49
CA PRO A 406 -21.04 -5.75 -8.12
C PRO A 406 -21.24 -6.89 -7.11
N THR A 407 -22.30 -7.69 -7.26
CA THR A 407 -22.57 -8.86 -6.42
C THR A 407 -21.44 -9.89 -6.47
N LEU A 408 -20.94 -10.21 -7.67
CA LEU A 408 -19.85 -11.18 -7.83
C LEU A 408 -18.52 -10.64 -7.27
N THR A 409 -18.23 -9.35 -7.40
CA THR A 409 -17.04 -8.72 -6.81
C THR A 409 -17.07 -8.74 -5.28
N ILE A 410 -18.24 -8.51 -4.68
CA ILE A 410 -18.46 -8.62 -3.23
C ILE A 410 -18.31 -10.09 -2.79
N ALA A 411 -18.91 -11.03 -3.51
CA ALA A 411 -18.75 -12.47 -3.25
C ALA A 411 -17.27 -12.90 -3.31
N ASN A 412 -16.51 -12.40 -4.30
CA ASN A 412 -15.07 -12.65 -4.38
C ASN A 412 -14.30 -12.03 -3.21
N SER A 413 -14.77 -10.91 -2.66
CA SER A 413 -14.17 -10.29 -1.47
C SER A 413 -14.37 -11.13 -0.20
N TYR A 414 -15.58 -11.67 0.00
CA TYR A 414 -15.82 -12.66 1.07
C TYR A 414 -14.97 -13.92 0.88
N PHE A 415 -14.81 -14.35 -0.37
CA PHE A 415 -13.96 -15.49 -0.71
C PHE A 415 -12.48 -15.22 -0.39
N SER A 416 -11.96 -14.01 -0.66
CA SER A 416 -10.62 -13.60 -0.25
C SER A 416 -10.43 -13.72 1.27
N ILE A 417 -11.42 -13.26 2.06
CA ILE A 417 -11.40 -13.37 3.53
C ILE A 417 -11.41 -14.83 3.98
N LEU A 418 -12.22 -15.70 3.35
CA LEU A 418 -12.23 -17.14 3.64
C LEU A 418 -10.85 -17.77 3.38
N LEU A 419 -10.23 -17.48 2.22
CA LEU A 419 -8.90 -17.98 1.86
C LEU A 419 -7.84 -17.56 2.88
N TYR A 420 -7.98 -16.38 3.47
CA TYR A 420 -7.09 -15.91 4.52
C TYR A 420 -7.24 -16.71 5.80
N PHE A 421 -8.47 -17.01 6.21
CA PHE A 421 -8.72 -17.89 7.36
C PHE A 421 -8.21 -19.32 7.13
N LEU A 422 -8.21 -19.80 5.88
CA LEU A 422 -7.62 -21.08 5.52
C LEU A 422 -6.07 -21.11 5.62
N LEU A 423 -5.39 -19.98 5.82
CA LEU A 423 -3.94 -20.00 6.13
C LEU A 423 -3.64 -20.24 7.63
N TYR A 424 -4.59 -19.98 8.52
CA TYR A 424 -4.37 -20.10 9.98
C TYR A 424 -4.01 -21.51 10.46
N PRO A 425 -4.56 -22.62 9.90
CA PRO A 425 -4.10 -23.96 10.26
C PRO A 425 -2.58 -24.14 10.11
N TYR A 426 -1.95 -23.52 9.10
CA TYR A 426 -0.50 -23.58 8.94
C TYR A 426 0.26 -22.79 10.00
N ILE A 427 -0.29 -21.66 10.46
CA ILE A 427 0.29 -20.84 11.54
C ILE A 427 0.15 -21.55 12.88
N PHE A 428 -1.05 -21.98 13.24
CA PHE A 428 -1.31 -22.60 14.54
C PHE A 428 -0.80 -24.03 14.68
N SER A 429 -0.35 -24.64 13.59
CA SER A 429 0.49 -25.83 13.65
C SER A 429 1.89 -25.58 14.26
N GLN A 430 2.29 -24.31 14.45
CA GLN A 430 3.63 -23.92 14.91
C GLN A 430 3.65 -23.14 16.22
N ILE A 431 2.59 -22.37 16.45
CA ILE A 431 2.43 -21.52 17.63
C ILE A 431 1.03 -21.71 18.21
N SER A 432 0.87 -21.50 19.51
CA SER A 432 -0.42 -21.73 20.18
C SER A 432 -1.50 -20.77 19.67
N ILE A 433 -2.69 -21.30 19.41
CA ILE A 433 -3.87 -20.49 19.07
C ILE A 433 -4.28 -19.52 20.18
N LEU A 434 -3.89 -19.80 21.43
CA LEU A 434 -4.15 -18.93 22.60
C LEU A 434 -3.47 -17.56 22.50
N ILE A 435 -2.52 -17.38 21.57
CA ILE A 435 -1.93 -16.07 21.28
C ILE A 435 -2.96 -15.11 20.65
N LEU A 436 -3.91 -15.63 19.88
CA LEU A 436 -4.90 -14.80 19.18
C LEU A 436 -5.76 -13.95 20.13
N PRO A 437 -6.42 -14.51 21.17
CA PRO A 437 -7.17 -13.69 22.13
C PRO A 437 -6.28 -12.68 22.86
N VAL A 438 -5.02 -13.00 23.16
CA VAL A 438 -4.07 -12.06 23.80
C VAL A 438 -3.81 -10.86 22.89
N ILE A 439 -3.53 -11.11 21.60
CA ILE A 439 -3.35 -10.05 20.60
C ILE A 439 -4.62 -9.17 20.56
N ILE A 440 -5.80 -9.78 20.42
CA ILE A 440 -7.08 -9.08 20.36
C ILE A 440 -7.29 -8.21 21.62
N ILE A 441 -7.04 -8.74 22.81
CA ILE A 441 -7.19 -8.00 24.07
C ILE A 441 -6.24 -6.80 24.12
N ILE A 442 -4.97 -6.95 23.72
CA ILE A 442 -4.00 -5.85 23.68
C ILE A 442 -4.50 -4.74 22.75
N ILE A 443 -4.98 -5.09 21.56
CA ILE A 443 -5.45 -4.12 20.57
C ILE A 443 -6.73 -3.43 21.05
N LEU A 444 -7.71 -4.19 21.55
CA LEU A 444 -8.94 -3.61 22.08
C LEU A 444 -8.67 -2.70 23.29
N SER A 445 -7.71 -3.07 24.15
CA SER A 445 -7.27 -2.24 25.27
C SER A 445 -6.63 -0.95 24.79
N PHE A 446 -5.73 -1.03 23.79
CA PHE A 446 -5.12 0.15 23.19
C PHE A 446 -6.17 1.07 22.52
N LEU A 447 -7.14 0.49 21.82
CA LEU A 447 -8.25 1.22 21.22
C LEU A 447 -9.13 1.91 22.27
N ALA A 448 -9.45 1.21 23.36
CA ALA A 448 -10.23 1.78 24.45
C ALA A 448 -9.47 2.92 25.14
N LEU A 449 -8.17 2.74 25.43
CA LEU A 449 -7.32 3.74 26.08
C LEU A 449 -7.14 4.99 25.20
N SER A 450 -6.90 4.82 23.90
CA SER A 450 -6.74 5.95 22.96
C SER A 450 -8.03 6.78 22.78
N HIS A 451 -9.18 6.25 23.19
CA HIS A 451 -10.48 6.92 23.12
C HIS A 451 -11.16 7.05 24.48
N ALA A 452 -10.40 6.91 25.58
CA ALA A 452 -10.94 6.92 26.93
C ALA A 452 -11.75 8.20 27.22
N SER A 453 -11.34 9.35 26.66
CA SER A 453 -12.09 10.61 26.84
C SER A 453 -13.51 10.55 26.30
N TYR A 454 -13.72 9.86 25.18
CA TYR A 454 -15.03 9.71 24.56
C TYR A 454 -15.90 8.73 25.34
N PHE A 455 -15.32 7.66 25.88
CA PHE A 455 -16.06 6.66 26.66
C PHE A 455 -16.37 7.14 28.07
N ILE A 456 -15.42 7.79 28.76
CA ILE A 456 -15.53 8.20 30.16
C ILE A 456 -16.21 9.57 30.29
N TYR A 457 -15.76 10.57 29.52
CA TYR A 457 -16.19 11.96 29.69
C TYR A 457 -17.19 12.43 28.62
N GLY A 458 -17.58 11.55 27.69
CA GLY A 458 -18.50 11.91 26.60
C GLY A 458 -17.98 13.01 25.67
N LYS A 459 -16.66 13.26 25.64
CA LYS A 459 -16.05 14.31 24.81
C LYS A 459 -14.83 13.85 24.03
N VAL A 460 -14.65 14.40 22.83
CA VAL A 460 -13.52 14.08 21.95
C VAL A 460 -13.08 15.31 21.17
N SER A 461 -11.77 15.47 21.00
CA SER A 461 -11.22 16.54 20.16
C SER A 461 -11.57 16.29 18.69
N LEU A 462 -12.06 17.28 17.96
CA LEU A 462 -12.31 17.15 16.53
C LEU A 462 -11.01 16.86 15.75
N THR A 463 -9.85 17.25 16.27
CA THR A 463 -8.54 16.88 15.69
C THR A 463 -8.23 15.38 15.72
N SER A 464 -9.01 14.57 16.44
CA SER A 464 -8.93 13.10 16.30
C SER A 464 -9.59 12.61 15.02
N PHE A 465 -10.44 13.40 14.37
CA PHE A 465 -11.06 13.11 13.09
C PHE A 465 -10.18 13.63 11.96
N ARG A 466 -10.30 12.99 10.78
CA ARG A 466 -9.73 13.53 9.55
C ARG A 466 -10.87 14.12 8.70
N PRO A 467 -10.71 15.33 8.17
CA PRO A 467 -11.71 15.90 7.29
C PRO A 467 -11.82 15.08 5.99
N ILE A 468 -13.05 14.80 5.58
CA ILE A 468 -13.42 14.13 4.33
C ILE A 468 -13.29 15.07 3.14
N ILE A 469 -13.42 16.39 3.36
CA ILE A 469 -13.18 17.44 2.36
C ILE A 469 -12.22 18.46 2.98
N ILE A 470 -11.17 18.81 2.25
CA ILE A 470 -10.22 19.86 2.59
C ILE A 470 -10.11 20.76 1.37
N ARG A 471 -10.47 22.03 1.53
CA ARG A 471 -10.21 23.10 0.57
C ARG A 471 -9.61 24.27 1.33
N GLN A 472 -8.55 24.85 0.81
CA GLN A 472 -8.02 26.15 1.23
C GLN A 472 -7.25 26.76 0.07
N ASP A 473 -7.26 28.09 -0.05
CA ASP A 473 -6.67 28.78 -1.20
C ASP A 473 -5.14 28.96 -1.09
N TYR A 474 -4.58 28.80 0.11
CA TYR A 474 -3.14 28.85 0.37
C TYR A 474 -2.69 27.67 1.23
N ALA A 475 -1.53 27.09 0.90
CA ALA A 475 -0.87 26.01 1.65
C ALA A 475 -1.73 24.74 1.86
N SER A 476 -1.24 23.82 2.69
CA SER A 476 -1.98 22.62 3.10
C SER A 476 -2.46 22.75 4.55
N LEU A 477 -3.59 22.13 4.85
CA LEU A 477 -4.16 22.08 6.20
C LEU A 477 -3.11 21.60 7.21
N GLN A 478 -2.95 22.38 8.28
CA GLN A 478 -2.10 22.00 9.41
C GLN A 478 -2.95 21.57 10.61
N VAL A 479 -2.58 20.46 11.26
CA VAL A 479 -3.29 19.94 12.44
C VAL A 479 -2.40 20.12 13.67
N ASN A 480 -2.92 20.78 14.70
CA ASN A 480 -2.24 21.13 15.95
C ASN A 480 -1.02 22.08 15.79
N LYS A 481 -0.93 22.79 14.67
CA LYS A 481 0.10 23.79 14.36
C LYS A 481 -0.48 24.81 13.37
N ALA A 482 0.06 26.03 13.35
CA ALA A 482 -0.45 27.11 12.49
C ALA A 482 -0.11 26.85 11.02
N VAL A 483 -0.76 27.58 10.10
CA VAL A 483 -0.74 27.25 8.67
C VAL A 483 0.66 27.32 8.05
N GLU A 484 1.51 28.29 8.43
CA GLU A 484 2.88 28.45 7.89
C GLU A 484 3.79 27.26 8.17
N SER A 485 3.45 26.44 9.17
CA SER A 485 4.15 25.20 9.45
C SER A 485 4.14 24.20 8.28
N TRP A 486 3.34 24.45 7.24
CA TRP A 486 3.37 23.70 5.98
C TRP A 486 4.74 23.81 5.28
N ALA A 487 5.43 24.95 5.41
CA ALA A 487 6.71 25.24 4.76
C ALA A 487 7.89 24.50 5.43
N GLY A 488 7.63 23.68 6.45
CA GLY A 488 8.58 22.79 7.09
C GLY A 488 9.04 23.26 8.46
N TRP A 489 10.00 22.54 9.02
CA TRP A 489 10.39 22.65 10.43
C TRP A 489 10.91 24.05 10.84
N LYS A 490 11.49 24.82 9.92
CA LYS A 490 11.95 26.19 10.17
C LYS A 490 10.83 27.22 10.33
N LYS A 491 9.66 26.91 9.78
CA LYS A 491 8.43 27.70 9.85
C LYS A 491 7.43 27.09 10.83
N TRP A 492 7.88 26.14 11.65
CA TRP A 492 7.03 25.50 12.63
C TRP A 492 6.63 26.51 13.71
N SER A 493 5.34 26.59 13.96
CA SER A 493 4.71 27.47 14.94
C SER A 493 3.51 26.75 15.57
N ARG A 494 3.22 27.12 16.81
CA ARG A 494 2.08 26.59 17.54
C ARG A 494 0.86 27.46 17.24
N LEU A 495 -0.32 26.82 17.12
CA LEU A 495 -1.60 27.52 17.03
C LEU A 495 -1.69 28.59 18.12
N SER A 496 -1.94 29.83 17.74
CA SER A 496 -2.06 30.92 18.70
C SER A 496 -2.81 32.12 18.16
N ASN A 497 -3.62 32.79 18.97
CA ASN A 497 -4.12 34.12 18.65
C ASN A 497 -3.63 35.09 19.73
N ASN A 498 -3.08 36.24 19.35
CA ASN A 498 -2.50 37.21 20.30
C ASN A 498 -1.60 36.57 21.38
N TYR A 499 -0.75 35.62 20.99
CA TYR A 499 0.15 34.88 21.89
C TYR A 499 -0.55 34.00 22.95
N TYR A 500 -1.86 33.78 22.86
CA TYR A 500 -2.56 32.71 23.58
C TYR A 500 -2.36 31.39 22.84
N TYR A 501 -1.58 30.48 23.43
CA TYR A 501 -1.15 29.25 22.77
C TYR A 501 -2.08 28.07 22.99
N TYR A 502 -2.40 27.38 21.91
CA TYR A 502 -3.27 26.21 21.91
C TYR A 502 -2.49 24.93 21.57
N ARG A 503 -2.94 23.79 22.14
CA ARG A 503 -2.32 22.48 21.87
C ARG A 503 -2.97 21.74 20.72
N LYS A 504 -4.25 22.01 20.48
CA LYS A 504 -5.06 21.30 19.50
C LYS A 504 -5.85 22.29 18.68
N GLY A 505 -6.02 21.96 17.41
CA GLY A 505 -6.79 22.77 16.48
C GLY A 505 -6.39 22.52 15.03
N PHE A 506 -6.88 23.38 14.16
CA PHE A 506 -6.62 23.36 12.72
C PHE A 506 -6.10 24.74 12.32
N GLY A 507 -4.88 24.78 11.79
CA GLY A 507 -4.32 25.97 11.18
C GLY A 507 -4.70 26.03 9.71
N THR A 508 -5.37 27.11 9.31
CA THR A 508 -5.97 27.28 7.98
C THR A 508 -5.63 28.64 7.39
N HIS A 509 -5.98 28.82 6.12
CA HIS A 509 -5.91 30.10 5.44
C HIS A 509 -7.20 30.32 4.65
N ALA A 510 -7.78 31.52 4.68
CA ALA A 510 -9.00 31.82 3.91
C ALA A 510 -8.75 31.76 2.37
N ASN A 511 -9.74 31.44 1.54
CA ASN A 511 -10.99 30.79 1.90
C ASN A 511 -10.73 29.31 2.20
N SER A 512 -11.11 28.82 3.38
CA SER A 512 -10.98 27.41 3.76
C SER A 512 -12.32 26.75 4.03
N ASN A 513 -12.41 25.45 3.75
CA ASN A 513 -13.54 24.60 4.10
C ASN A 513 -13.04 23.20 4.47
N LEU A 514 -13.29 22.82 5.73
CA LEU A 514 -13.01 21.50 6.27
C LEU A 514 -14.33 20.80 6.60
N THR A 515 -14.63 19.68 5.94
CA THR A 515 -15.83 18.88 6.24
C THR A 515 -15.44 17.59 6.95
N PHE A 516 -16.12 17.25 8.05
CA PHE A 516 -15.90 16.06 8.87
C PHE A 516 -17.15 15.17 8.90
N ASP A 517 -16.99 13.85 8.81
CA ASP A 517 -18.06 12.89 9.06
C ASP A 517 -18.14 12.54 10.55
N ILE A 518 -19.08 13.17 11.26
CA ILE A 518 -19.33 12.97 12.68
C ILE A 518 -20.48 11.97 12.94
N ASN A 519 -21.04 11.39 11.88
CA ASN A 519 -21.99 10.28 11.88
C ASN A 519 -23.15 10.37 12.89
N ARG A 520 -23.69 11.59 13.11
CA ARG A 520 -24.84 11.85 13.99
C ARG A 520 -24.64 11.41 15.45
N LYS A 521 -23.38 11.33 15.91
CA LYS A 521 -23.02 10.80 17.25
C LYS A 521 -22.88 11.85 18.34
N PHE A 522 -23.04 13.13 18.02
CA PHE A 522 -22.72 14.23 18.91
C PHE A 522 -23.85 15.24 19.01
N SER A 523 -23.97 15.88 20.16
CA SER A 523 -24.98 16.88 20.47
C SER A 523 -24.46 18.31 20.34
N TYR A 524 -23.18 18.55 20.68
CA TYR A 524 -22.57 19.88 20.62
C TYR A 524 -21.15 19.85 20.05
N LEU A 525 -20.78 20.92 19.35
CA LEU A 525 -19.39 21.30 19.09
C LEU A 525 -19.09 22.56 19.92
N SER A 526 -17.93 22.60 20.57
CA SER A 526 -17.36 23.84 21.13
C SER A 526 -15.96 24.06 20.56
N THR A 527 -15.63 25.29 20.22
CA THR A 527 -14.31 25.66 19.72
C THR A 527 -14.05 27.12 20.00
N ASP A 528 -12.78 27.46 20.18
CA ASP A 528 -12.30 28.82 20.06
C ASP A 528 -11.88 29.04 18.59
N PHE A 529 -11.80 30.30 18.15
CA PHE A 529 -11.39 30.67 16.79
C PHE A 529 -10.79 32.08 16.76
N GLY A 530 -9.92 32.35 15.78
CA GLY A 530 -9.34 33.68 15.58
C GLY A 530 -8.20 33.68 14.55
N VAL A 531 -7.75 34.88 14.19
CA VAL A 531 -6.58 35.07 13.33
C VAL A 531 -5.31 34.61 14.09
N ASP A 532 -4.44 33.84 13.43
CA ASP A 532 -3.22 33.34 14.07
C ASP A 532 -2.23 34.49 14.35
N THR A 533 -1.41 34.33 15.37
CA THR A 533 -0.39 35.31 15.79
C THR A 533 0.68 35.52 14.72
N GLU A 534 0.96 34.52 13.88
CA GLU A 534 1.90 34.64 12.76
C GLU A 534 1.34 35.44 11.58
N ALA A 535 0.02 35.68 11.55
CA ALA A 535 -0.62 36.42 10.48
C ALA A 535 -0.14 37.89 10.45
N PRO A 536 0.04 38.47 9.26
CA PRO A 536 0.24 39.91 9.10
C PRO A 536 -0.95 40.75 9.62
N THR A 537 -0.74 42.06 9.72
CA THR A 537 -1.69 43.00 10.36
C THR A 537 -2.97 43.24 9.56
N GLU A 538 -2.95 42.95 8.26
CA GLU A 538 -4.04 43.18 7.32
C GLU A 538 -5.09 42.05 7.34
N ALA A 539 -4.78 40.93 8.03
CA ALA A 539 -5.62 39.74 8.08
C ALA A 539 -7.04 40.04 8.57
N SER A 540 -8.01 39.45 7.89
CA SER A 540 -9.41 39.82 7.93
C SER A 540 -10.29 38.61 7.55
N VAL A 541 -10.95 37.99 8.53
CA VAL A 541 -11.67 36.73 8.29
C VAL A 541 -13.06 36.67 8.93
N VAL A 542 -13.89 35.77 8.43
CA VAL A 542 -15.15 35.35 9.07
C VAL A 542 -15.16 33.84 9.23
N PHE A 543 -15.49 33.37 10.44
CA PHE A 543 -15.59 31.96 10.77
C PHE A 543 -17.03 31.49 10.69
N GLN A 544 -17.26 30.36 10.02
CA GLN A 544 -18.57 29.74 9.89
C GLN A 544 -18.53 28.26 10.28
N ILE A 545 -19.59 27.80 10.95
CA ILE A 545 -19.82 26.39 11.23
C ILE A 545 -21.08 25.94 10.49
N TRP A 546 -20.96 24.85 9.74
CA TRP A 546 -22.03 24.28 8.92
C TRP A 546 -22.38 22.86 9.40
N GLY A 547 -23.66 22.49 9.34
CA GLY A 547 -24.13 21.13 9.61
C GLY A 547 -25.04 20.65 8.49
N ASP A 548 -24.62 19.61 7.77
CA ASP A 548 -25.35 19.05 6.61
C ASP A 548 -25.78 20.12 5.59
N GLY A 549 -24.91 21.11 5.34
CA GLY A 549 -25.17 22.22 4.42
C GLY A 549 -25.96 23.40 5.00
N LYS A 550 -26.37 23.35 6.26
CA LYS A 550 -27.03 24.46 6.97
C LYS A 550 -26.04 25.25 7.82
N LEU A 551 -26.04 26.57 7.71
CA LEU A 551 -25.25 27.45 8.58
C LEU A 551 -25.76 27.36 10.02
N LEU A 552 -24.87 27.05 10.95
CA LEU A 552 -25.15 26.90 12.38
C LEU A 552 -24.57 28.06 13.22
N PHE A 553 -23.50 28.67 12.73
CA PHE A 553 -22.85 29.81 13.36
C PHE A 553 -22.03 30.59 12.33
N GLU A 554 -22.00 31.90 12.52
CA GLU A 554 -21.14 32.85 11.81
C GLU A 554 -20.58 33.85 12.82
N SER A 555 -19.28 34.12 12.77
CA SER A 555 -18.64 35.15 13.58
C SER A 555 -18.87 36.54 13.01
N LYS A 556 -18.61 37.58 13.81
CA LYS A 556 -18.29 38.90 13.24
C LYS A 556 -16.98 38.82 12.45
N LYS A 557 -16.73 39.82 11.61
CA LYS A 557 -15.41 40.05 11.01
C LYS A 557 -14.36 40.10 12.12
N MET A 558 -13.26 39.37 11.96
CA MET A 558 -12.14 39.31 12.91
C MET A 558 -10.85 39.75 12.23
N GLY A 559 -10.09 40.60 12.91
CA GLY A 559 -8.76 41.04 12.51
C GLY A 559 -7.64 40.43 13.34
N ARG A 560 -6.40 40.73 12.94
CA ARG A 560 -5.17 40.23 13.58
C ARG A 560 -5.10 40.42 15.10
N PHE A 561 -5.61 41.53 15.63
CA PHE A 561 -5.49 41.87 17.05
C PHE A 561 -6.74 41.60 17.87
N ASP A 562 -7.79 41.04 17.27
CA ASP A 562 -8.96 40.61 18.03
C ASP A 562 -8.62 39.40 18.92
N PHE A 563 -9.12 39.42 20.15
CA PHE A 563 -9.00 38.28 21.06
C PHE A 563 -9.74 37.04 20.52
N PRO A 564 -9.37 35.82 20.97
CA PRO A 564 -10.03 34.61 20.50
C PRO A 564 -11.54 34.67 20.77
N GLY A 565 -12.34 34.39 19.75
CA GLY A 565 -13.76 34.14 19.91
C GLY A 565 -14.00 32.71 20.40
N SER A 566 -15.10 32.50 21.13
CA SER A 566 -15.52 31.16 21.59
C SER A 566 -16.97 30.90 21.18
N VAL A 567 -17.25 29.68 20.74
CA VAL A 567 -18.62 29.26 20.39
C VAL A 567 -18.92 27.85 20.88
N LYS A 568 -20.19 27.62 21.22
CA LYS A 568 -20.76 26.29 21.43
C LYS A 568 -22.06 26.16 20.62
N VAL A 569 -22.05 25.31 19.60
CA VAL A 569 -23.18 25.08 18.69
C VAL A 569 -23.79 23.70 18.86
N LYS A 570 -25.11 23.58 18.67
CA LYS A 570 -25.81 22.30 18.64
C LYS A 570 -25.59 21.60 17.30
N VAL A 571 -25.18 20.34 17.33
CA VAL A 571 -24.92 19.48 16.15
C VAL A 571 -25.69 18.16 16.21
N SER A 572 -26.71 18.05 17.07
CA SER A 572 -27.56 16.86 17.16
C SER A 572 -28.15 16.49 15.79
N GLY A 573 -27.95 15.24 15.37
CA GLY A 573 -28.45 14.74 14.08
C GLY A 573 -27.58 15.09 12.86
N VAL A 574 -26.58 15.95 13.03
CA VAL A 574 -25.65 16.33 11.95
C VAL A 574 -24.77 15.16 11.56
N LYS A 575 -24.71 14.84 10.27
CA LYS A 575 -23.77 13.84 9.74
C LYS A 575 -22.46 14.50 9.33
N TYR A 576 -22.53 15.56 8.55
CA TYR A 576 -21.37 16.29 8.03
C TYR A 576 -21.24 17.65 8.69
N LEU A 577 -20.14 17.85 9.41
CA LEU A 577 -19.80 19.10 10.08
C LEU A 577 -18.77 19.88 9.24
N GLY A 578 -19.09 21.10 8.85
CA GLY A 578 -18.20 22.01 8.13
C GLY A 578 -17.59 23.08 9.05
N LEU A 579 -16.29 23.30 8.94
CA LEU A 579 -15.57 24.45 9.48
C LEU A 579 -15.04 25.28 8.32
N THR A 580 -15.54 26.50 8.16
CA THR A 580 -15.22 27.37 7.03
C THR A 580 -14.64 28.68 7.53
N VAL A 581 -13.56 29.15 6.89
CA VAL A 581 -13.03 30.50 7.07
C VAL A 581 -13.15 31.23 5.76
N THR A 582 -13.83 32.37 5.74
CA THR A 582 -13.94 33.23 4.54
C THR A 582 -13.04 34.46 4.66
N ASP A 583 -12.75 35.07 3.52
CA ASP A 583 -11.89 36.26 3.35
C ASP A 583 -12.54 37.59 3.73
N ALA A 584 -13.65 37.55 4.49
CA ALA A 584 -14.42 38.72 4.93
C ALA A 584 -14.77 39.77 3.83
N GLY A 585 -14.71 39.41 2.55
CA GLY A 585 -14.99 40.28 1.41
C GLY A 585 -13.86 41.23 0.99
N ASP A 586 -12.67 41.18 1.59
CA ASP A 586 -11.49 41.98 1.17
C ASP A 586 -10.37 41.18 0.51
N GLY A 587 -10.61 39.88 0.29
CA GLY A 587 -9.70 38.97 -0.39
C GLY A 587 -8.69 38.33 0.58
N ILE A 588 -8.07 37.23 0.14
CA ILE A 588 -7.41 36.28 1.05
C ILE A 588 -6.08 36.74 1.67
N ASN A 589 -5.61 37.95 1.37
CA ASN A 589 -4.23 38.33 1.71
C ASN A 589 -4.03 38.31 3.23
N SER A 590 -3.01 37.58 3.68
CA SER A 590 -2.61 37.49 5.10
C SER A 590 -3.56 36.70 6.01
N ASP A 591 -4.62 36.08 5.49
CA ASP A 591 -5.72 35.48 6.26
C ASP A 591 -5.40 34.13 6.89
N HIS A 592 -4.36 34.09 7.72
CA HIS A 592 -3.96 32.92 8.47
C HIS A 592 -4.85 32.83 9.72
N ALA A 593 -5.64 31.77 9.80
CA ALA A 593 -6.74 31.69 10.74
C ALA A 593 -6.89 30.28 11.30
N ASP A 594 -7.23 30.21 12.58
CA ASP A 594 -7.15 28.97 13.34
C ASP A 594 -8.48 28.63 14.00
N TRP A 595 -8.80 27.33 13.98
CA TRP A 595 -9.81 26.72 14.84
C TRP A 595 -9.13 26.09 16.05
N PHE A 596 -9.33 26.67 17.23
CA PHE A 596 -8.63 26.32 18.46
C PHE A 596 -9.45 25.40 19.37
N ASN A 597 -8.83 24.31 19.85
CA ASN A 597 -9.43 23.31 20.74
C ASN A 597 -10.88 22.88 20.36
N PRO A 598 -11.17 22.51 19.11
CA PRO A 598 -12.50 22.04 18.75
C PRO A 598 -12.82 20.71 19.46
N VAL A 599 -13.90 20.66 20.24
CA VAL A 599 -14.34 19.50 21.02
C VAL A 599 -15.80 19.17 20.70
N LEU A 600 -16.05 17.90 20.37
CA LEU A 600 -17.37 17.31 20.21
C LEU A 600 -17.84 16.67 21.53
N TYR A 601 -19.11 16.84 21.86
CA TYR A 601 -19.76 16.29 23.05
C TYR A 601 -20.89 15.36 22.62
N LYS A 602 -20.98 14.18 23.25
CA LYS A 602 -22.09 13.23 23.05
C LYS A 602 -23.44 13.89 23.33
#